data_AF-A0A3D0SGR4-F1
#
_entry.id   AF-A0A3D0SGR4-F1
#
_cell.length_a   1.000
_cell.length_b   1.000
_cell.length_c   1.000
_cell.angle_alpha   90.00
_cell.angle_beta   90.00
_cell.angle_gamma   90.00
#
_symmetry.space_group_name_H-M   'P 1'
#
loop_
_entity.id
_entity.type
_entity.pdbx_description
1 polymer ?
#
loop_
_entity_poly.entity_id
_entity_poly.type
_entity_poly.pdbx_seq_one_letter_code
_entity_poly.pdbx_strand_id
1 'polypeptide(L)'
;QAGVDNDSFIVRGSAAFKWFISDTAKFTQTASTEVGSENTKSRAESALTATISGSLSMKVSLRLDHNSNVAEGVEKLDTETAVTLVYNFF
;
A
#
# COMPACT_ATOMS: atom_id res chain seq x y z
N GLN A 1 -12.01 34.05 22.42
CA GLN A 1 -11.15 33.02 21.79
C GLN A 1 -11.92 31.71 21.94
N ALA A 2 -12.60 31.25 20.89
CA ALA A 2 -13.37 30.01 20.94
C ALA A 2 -12.39 28.84 20.74
N GLY A 3 -12.29 27.96 21.74
CA GLY A 3 -11.49 26.75 21.63
C GLY A 3 -12.14 25.81 20.62
N VAL A 4 -11.40 25.48 19.56
CA VAL A 4 -11.74 24.34 18.70
C VAL A 4 -11.31 23.09 19.44
N ASP A 5 -12.27 22.32 19.95
CA ASP A 5 -12.04 20.93 20.34
C ASP A 5 -11.62 20.17 19.07
N ASN A 6 -10.36 19.76 19.01
CA ASN A 6 -9.81 19.00 17.88
C ASN A 6 -9.93 17.48 18.12
N ASP A 7 -11.04 17.03 18.70
CA ASP A 7 -11.35 15.61 18.80
C ASP A 7 -11.84 15.11 17.44
N SER A 8 -10.91 14.59 16.64
CA SER A 8 -11.21 13.99 15.34
C SER A 8 -11.29 12.48 15.48
N PHE A 9 -12.48 11.94 15.21
CA PHE A 9 -12.72 10.50 15.19
C PHE A 9 -12.33 9.92 13.82
N ILE A 10 -11.65 8.77 13.83
CA ILE A 10 -11.19 8.08 12.62
C ILE A 10 -11.65 6.61 12.69
N VAL A 11 -12.18 6.11 11.57
CA VAL A 11 -12.52 4.70 11.38
C VAL A 11 -11.61 4.12 10.29
N ARG A 12 -11.00 2.96 10.56
CA ARG A 12 -10.14 2.28 9.60
C ARG A 12 -10.57 0.83 9.38
N GLY A 13 -10.77 0.47 8.12
CA GLY A 13 -10.90 -0.91 7.67
C GLY A 13 -9.65 -1.36 6.91
N SER A 14 -9.22 -2.60 7.09
CA SER A 14 -8.14 -3.18 6.29
C SER A 14 -8.30 -4.66 6.06
N ALA A 15 -7.98 -5.10 4.86
CA ALA A 15 -7.90 -6.49 4.44
C ALA A 15 -6.48 -6.79 3.92
N ALA A 16 -6.00 -7.99 4.25
CA ALA A 16 -4.73 -8.50 3.77
C ALA A 16 -4.90 -9.94 3.28
N PHE A 17 -4.49 -10.18 2.04
CA PHE A 17 -4.49 -11.48 1.41
C PHE A 17 -3.05 -11.88 1.09
N LYS A 18 -2.74 -13.15 1.34
CA LYS A 18 -1.42 -13.74 1.10
C LYS A 18 -1.62 -15.12 0.51
N TRP A 19 -0.98 -15.37 -0.63
CA TRP A 19 -1.02 -16.65 -1.30
C TRP A 19 0.40 -17.09 -1.65
N PHE A 20 0.77 -18.26 -1.17
CA PHE A 20 1.98 -18.95 -1.59
C PHE A 20 1.64 -19.72 -2.87
N ILE A 21 2.14 -19.22 -4.00
CA ILE A 21 1.93 -19.84 -5.32
C ILE A 21 2.79 -21.10 -5.41
N SER A 22 3.99 -21.05 -4.83
CA SER A 22 4.93 -22.16 -4.68
C SER A 22 5.83 -21.90 -3.46
N ASP A 23 6.78 -22.81 -3.21
CA ASP A 23 7.79 -22.64 -2.17
C ASP A 23 8.69 -21.40 -2.37
N THR A 24 8.81 -20.92 -3.61
CA THR A 24 9.67 -19.78 -3.98
C THR A 24 8.90 -18.55 -4.42
N ALA A 25 7.56 -18.61 -4.55
CA ALA A 25 6.76 -17.52 -5.07
C ALA A 25 5.55 -17.20 -4.18
N LYS A 26 5.36 -15.92 -3.89
CA LYS A 26 4.30 -15.41 -3.02
C LYS A 26 3.65 -14.18 -3.63
N PHE A 27 2.33 -14.21 -3.69
CA PHE A 27 1.51 -13.05 -3.99
C PHE A 27 0.92 -12.46 -2.69
N THR A 28 0.90 -11.14 -2.59
CA THR A 28 0.24 -10.40 -1.52
C THR A 28 -0.63 -9.29 -2.08
N GLN A 29 -1.82 -9.14 -1.52
CA GLN A 29 -2.70 -8.00 -1.75
C GLN A 29 -3.04 -7.38 -0.40
N THR A 30 -2.88 -6.07 -0.26
CA THR A 30 -3.45 -5.33 0.87
C THR A 30 -4.39 -4.27 0.34
N ALA A 31 -5.47 -4.03 1.08
CA ALA A 31 -6.38 -2.93 0.83
C ALA A 31 -6.79 -2.34 2.18
N SER A 32 -6.81 -1.02 2.29
CA SER A 32 -7.26 -0.34 3.50
C SER A 32 -7.93 0.96 3.16
N THR A 33 -8.93 1.32 3.95
CA THR A 33 -9.58 2.62 3.89
C THR A 33 -9.67 3.19 5.29
N GLU A 34 -9.30 4.45 5.41
CA GLU A 34 -9.38 5.25 6.61
C GLU A 34 -10.30 6.44 6.33
N VAL A 35 -11.35 6.59 7.13
CA VAL A 35 -12.34 7.65 7.03
C VAL A 35 -12.24 8.50 8.30
N GLY A 36 -11.83 9.76 8.14
CA GLY A 36 -11.86 10.78 9.18
C GLY A 36 -12.82 11.92 8.80
N SER A 37 -12.97 12.89 9.70
CA SER A 37 -13.85 14.05 9.50
C SER A 37 -13.49 14.91 8.29
N GLU A 38 -12.20 15.08 8.03
CA GLU A 38 -11.68 15.97 6.97
C GLU A 38 -11.31 15.24 5.68
N ASN A 39 -11.11 13.92 5.77
CA ASN A 39 -10.51 13.18 4.68
C ASN A 39 -10.74 11.67 4.74
N THR A 40 -10.86 11.05 3.57
CA THR A 40 -10.79 9.61 3.36
C THR A 40 -9.53 9.23 2.58
N LYS A 41 -8.75 8.31 3.14
CA LYS A 41 -7.56 7.71 2.50
C LYS A 41 -7.82 6.26 2.18
N SER A 42 -7.62 5.85 0.94
CA SER A 42 -7.71 4.45 0.51
C SER A 42 -6.39 4.01 -0.10
N ARG A 43 -5.84 2.89 0.37
CA ARG A 43 -4.59 2.33 -0.14
C ARG A 43 -4.83 0.90 -0.61
N ALA A 44 -4.31 0.56 -1.77
CA ALA A 44 -4.19 -0.82 -2.23
C ALA A 44 -2.75 -1.11 -2.66
N GLU A 45 -2.21 -2.25 -2.28
CA GLU A 45 -0.90 -2.72 -2.76
C GLU A 45 -1.02 -4.17 -3.21
N SER A 46 -0.67 -4.41 -4.47
CA SER A 46 -0.46 -5.73 -5.06
C SER A 46 1.04 -5.97 -5.15
N ALA A 47 1.51 -7.15 -4.72
CA ALA A 47 2.90 -7.52 -4.91
C ALA A 47 3.09 -8.99 -5.21
N LEU A 48 4.00 -9.28 -6.15
CA LEU A 48 4.52 -10.60 -6.42
C LEU A 48 5.99 -10.64 -6.00
N THR A 49 6.33 -11.60 -5.15
CA THR A 49 7.72 -11.87 -4.75
C THR A 49 8.10 -13.26 -5.22
N ALA A 50 9.27 -13.41 -5.83
CA ALA A 50 9.80 -14.68 -6.27
C ALA A 50 11.30 -14.80 -5.99
N THR A 51 11.73 -15.96 -5.50
CA THR A 51 13.14 -16.36 -5.49
C THR A 51 13.44 -17.06 -6.82
N ILE A 52 14.31 -16.45 -7.63
CA ILE A 52 14.65 -16.90 -8.99
C ILE A 52 15.74 -17.96 -8.95
N SER A 53 16.78 -17.71 -8.14
CA SER A 53 17.84 -18.67 -7.81
C SER A 53 18.23 -18.46 -6.34
N GLY A 54 18.94 -19.41 -5.72
CA GLY A 54 19.20 -19.35 -4.26
C GLY A 54 19.73 -18.00 -3.75
N SER A 55 20.53 -17.29 -4.55
CA SER A 55 21.04 -15.96 -4.23
C SER A 55 20.21 -14.81 -4.80
N LEU A 56 19.26 -15.02 -5.72
CA LEU A 56 18.55 -13.96 -6.43
C LEU A 56 17.05 -13.98 -6.13
N SER A 57 16.54 -12.88 -5.58
CA SER A 57 15.10 -12.66 -5.33
C SER A 57 14.61 -11.38 -5.97
N MET A 58 13.35 -11.37 -6.38
CA MET A 58 12.68 -10.24 -7.03
C MET A 58 11.34 -9.96 -6.35
N LYS A 59 10.99 -8.67 -6.23
CA LYS A 59 9.64 -8.19 -5.89
C LYS A 59 9.19 -7.22 -6.95
N VAL A 60 7.99 -7.42 -7.47
CA VAL A 60 7.26 -6.43 -8.28
C VAL A 60 6.03 -6.02 -7.48
N SER A 61 5.77 -4.73 -7.37
CA SER A 61 4.58 -4.22 -6.70
C SER A 61 3.93 -3.06 -7.45
N LEU A 62 2.61 -3.01 -7.36
CA LEU A 62 1.77 -1.90 -7.77
C LEU A 62 1.04 -1.38 -6.55
N ARG A 63 1.11 -0.07 -6.33
CA ARG A 63 0.51 0.61 -5.19
C ARG A 63 -0.36 1.76 -5.68
N LEU A 64 -1.58 1.80 -5.16
CA LEU A 64 -2.58 2.82 -5.43
C LEU A 64 -2.88 3.51 -4.11
N ASP A 65 -2.65 4.82 -4.03
CA ASP A 65 -2.96 5.64 -2.87
C ASP A 65 -3.94 6.73 -3.29
N HIS A 66 -5.16 6.66 -2.78
CA HIS A 66 -6.22 7.60 -3.08
C HIS A 66 -6.54 8.46 -1.86
N ASN A 67 -6.55 9.76 -2.06
CA ASN A 67 -6.87 10.74 -1.05
C ASN A 67 -8.02 11.64 -1.52
N SER A 68 -9.11 11.68 -0.77
CA SER A 68 -10.32 12.42 -1.17
C SER A 68 -10.17 13.94 -1.10
N ASN A 69 -9.29 14.44 -0.24
CA ASN A 69 -9.06 15.86 0.01
C ASN A 69 -7.57 16.19 -0.24
N VAL A 70 -7.32 16.89 -1.34
CA VAL A 70 -5.99 17.27 -1.83
C VAL A 70 -6.02 18.73 -2.27
N ALA A 71 -4.85 19.36 -2.37
CA ALA A 71 -4.74 20.74 -2.84
C ALA A 71 -5.23 20.89 -4.29
N GLU A 72 -5.62 22.10 -4.65
CA GLU A 72 -6.07 22.40 -6.01
C GLU A 72 -4.96 22.10 -7.04
N GLY A 73 -5.33 21.45 -8.14
CA GLY A 73 -4.38 21.01 -9.17
C GLY A 73 -3.60 19.73 -8.85
N VAL A 74 -3.83 19.10 -7.69
CA VAL A 74 -3.24 17.80 -7.32
C VAL A 74 -4.22 16.66 -7.64
N GLU A 75 -3.72 15.59 -8.26
CA GLU A 75 -4.52 14.40 -8.51
C GLU A 75 -4.83 13.65 -7.20
N LYS A 76 -6.02 13.06 -7.12
CA LYS A 76 -6.46 12.33 -5.92
C LYS A 76 -5.89 10.92 -5.83
N LEU A 77 -5.25 10.42 -6.88
CA LEU A 77 -4.78 9.03 -6.98
C LEU A 77 -3.30 9.00 -7.39
N ASP A 78 -2.46 8.54 -6.48
CA ASP A 78 -1.07 8.23 -6.77
C ASP A 78 -0.93 6.76 -7.14
N THR A 79 -0.35 6.50 -8.32
CA THR A 79 -0.04 5.14 -8.79
C THR A 79 1.46 4.93 -8.82
N GLU A 80 1.95 3.99 -8.03
CA GLU A 80 3.37 3.66 -7.95
C GLU A 80 3.61 2.21 -8.37
N THR A 81 4.49 2.02 -9.35
CA THR A 81 5.01 0.70 -9.73
C THR A 81 6.46 0.61 -9.27
N ALA A 82 6.80 -0.44 -8.53
CA ALA A 82 8.15 -0.68 -8.03
C ALA A 82 8.62 -2.08 -8.41
N VAL A 83 9.90 -2.16 -8.80
CA VAL A 83 10.61 -3.41 -9.04
C VAL A 83 11.86 -3.41 -8.18
N THR A 84 12.00 -4.43 -7.33
CA THR A 84 13.15 -4.63 -6.46
C THR A 84 13.82 -5.94 -6.83
N LEU A 85 15.14 -5.89 -7.02
CA LEU A 85 15.98 -7.05 -7.22
C LEU A 85 16.97 -7.12 -6.06
N VAL A 86 17.04 -8.27 -5.40
CA VAL A 86 17.92 -8.53 -4.25
C VAL A 86 18.81 -9.70 -4.62
N TYR A 87 20.12 -9.49 -4.53
CA TYR A 87 21.11 -10.54 -4.73
C TYR A 87 21.95 -10.73 -3.45
N ASN A 88 22.04 -11.97 -2.98
CA ASN A 88 22.78 -12.36 -1.79
C ASN A 88 24.10 -13.03 -2.18
N PHE A 89 25.22 -12.44 -1.76
CA PHE A 89 26.57 -12.89 -2.15
C PHE A 89 27.21 -13.91 -1.18
N PHE A 90 26.54 -14.25 -0.08
CA PHE A 90 27.11 -14.99 1.05
C PHE A 90 26.36 -16.31 1.30
#